data_AF-A0A3D0SXS1-F1
#
_entry.id   AF-A0A3D0SXS1-F1
#
_cell.length_a   1.000
_cell.length_b   1.000
_cell.length_c   1.000
_cell.angle_alpha   90.00
_cell.angle_beta   90.00
_cell.angle_gamma   90.00
#
_symmetry.space_group_name_H-M   'P 1'
#
loop_
_entity.id
_entity.type
_entity.pdbx_description
1 polymer ?
#
loop_
_entity_poly.entity_id
_entity_poly.type
_entity_poly.pdbx_seq_one_letter_code
_entity_poly.pdbx_strand_id
1 'polypeptide(L)' 'SGAIVLECFNSGKLPLALLPGMAICAISFEMLSGPALRPYNKRQDAKYKRQTGPTPSRIGGDGPLEKGN' A
#
# COMPACT_ATOMS: atom_id res chain seq x y z
N SER A 1 10.08 0.23 2.00
CA SER A 1 10.12 -1.07 2.71
C SER A 1 9.16 -1.04 3.85
N GLY A 2 8.39 -2.11 4.00
CA GLY A 2 7.31 -2.27 4.98
C GLY A 2 6.43 -3.47 4.59
N ALA A 3 5.55 -3.87 5.50
CA ALA A 3 4.50 -4.85 5.22
C ALA A 3 3.46 -4.27 4.26
N ILE A 4 2.90 -5.13 3.41
CA ILE A 4 1.80 -4.77 2.50
C ILE A 4 0.48 -4.96 3.25
N VAL A 5 -0.42 -3.97 3.16
CA VAL A 5 -1.81 -4.13 3.63
C VAL A 5 -2.62 -4.82 2.55
N LEU A 6 -3.41 -5.81 2.94
CA LEU A 6 -4.37 -6.45 2.06
C LEU A 6 -5.77 -5.93 2.39
N GLU A 7 -6.51 -5.57 1.35
CA GLU A 7 -7.95 -5.36 1.43
C GLU A 7 -8.62 -6.67 1.02
N CYS A 8 -9.19 -7.37 1.99
CA CYS A 8 -9.87 -8.64 1.76
C CYS A 8 -11.37 -8.43 1.69
N PHE A 9 -11.98 -8.82 0.57
CA PHE A 9 -13.43 -8.79 0.39
C PHE A 9 -13.93 -10.19 0.01
N ASN A 10 -14.92 -10.69 0.75
CA ASN A 10 -15.57 -11.96 0.45
C ASN A 10 -16.84 -11.69 -0.37
N SER A 11 -16.79 -11.96 -1.67
CA SER A 11 -17.95 -11.87 -2.56
C SER A 11 -18.83 -13.14 -2.57
N GLY A 12 -18.42 -14.18 -1.82
CA GLY A 12 -19.15 -15.45 -1.71
C GLY A 12 -20.24 -15.42 -0.65
N LYS A 13 -21.08 -16.47 -0.63
CA LYS A 13 -22.17 -16.63 0.35
C LYS A 13 -21.74 -17.29 1.66
N LEU A 14 -20.54 -17.89 1.69
CA LEU A 14 -20.03 -18.62 2.84
C LEU A 14 -18.90 -17.83 3.51
N PRO A 15 -18.85 -17.79 4.86
CA PRO A 15 -17.69 -17.27 5.58
C PRO A 15 -16.42 -18.07 5.26
N LEU A 16 -15.30 -17.37 5.12
CA LEU A 16 -13.99 -17.98 4.87
C LEU A 16 -13.07 -17.71 6.07
N ALA A 17 -12.56 -18.77 6.69
CA ALA A 17 -11.56 -18.65 7.74
C ALA A 17 -10.19 -18.32 7.13
N LEU A 18 -9.61 -17.19 7.55
CA LEU A 18 -8.24 -16.84 7.22
C LEU A 18 -7.34 -17.14 8.42
N LEU A 19 -6.23 -17.84 8.18
CA LEU A 19 -5.29 -18.24 9.21
C LEU A 19 -3.95 -17.52 9.03
N PRO A 20 -3.31 -17.05 10.12
CA PRO A 20 -1.95 -16.53 10.04
C PRO A 20 -1.00 -17.55 9.39
N GLY A 21 -0.16 -17.09 8.47
CA GLY A 21 0.82 -17.92 7.77
C GLY A 21 0.32 -18.64 6.51
N MET A 22 -0.98 -18.54 6.18
CA MET A 22 -1.48 -19.09 4.91
C MET A 22 -0.94 -18.31 3.70
N ALA A 23 -0.72 -19.02 2.59
CA ALA A 23 -0.49 -18.35 1.30
C ALA A 23 -1.77 -17.62 0.88
N ILE A 24 -1.69 -16.29 0.73
CA ILE A 24 -2.86 -15.43 0.50
C ILE A 24 -2.83 -14.69 -0.85
N CYS A 25 -1.64 -14.43 -1.39
CA CYS A 25 -1.45 -13.83 -2.71
C CYS A 25 -0.04 -14.12 -3.24
N ALA A 26 0.22 -13.73 -4.49
CA ALA A 26 1.55 -13.74 -5.10
C ALA A 26 1.93 -12.32 -5.56
N ILE A 27 3.23 -12.06 -5.70
CA ILE A 27 3.77 -10.78 -6.17
C ILE A 27 4.59 -11.04 -7.43
N SER A 28 4.29 -10.32 -8.51
CA SER A 28 5.14 -10.21 -9.69
C SER A 28 5.89 -8.89 -9.67
N PHE A 29 7.05 -8.86 -10.32
CA PHE A 29 7.87 -7.66 -10.45
C PHE A 29 8.06 -7.33 -11.93
N GLU A 30 8.01 -6.05 -12.26
CA GLU A 30 8.32 -5.53 -13.59
C GLU A 30 9.49 -4.56 -13.50
N MET A 31 10.35 -4.58 -14.53
CA MET A 31 11.47 -3.66 -14.62
C MET A 31 10.98 -2.29 -15.11
N LEU A 32 11.37 -1.24 -14.38
CA LEU A 32 11.25 0.13 -14.88
C LEU A 32 12.28 0.37 -16.00
N SER A 33 12.01 1.33 -16.88
CA SER A 33 12.95 1.75 -17.93
C SER A 33 14.26 2.35 -17.38
N GLY A 34 14.28 2.73 -16.10
CA GLY A 34 15.45 3.23 -15.39
C GLY A 34 15.15 3.55 -13.93
N PRO A 35 16.12 4.07 -13.17
CA PRO A 35 15.91 4.44 -11.76
C PRO A 35 14.83 5.50 -11.60
N ALA A 36 13.92 5.32 -10.64
CA ALA A 36 12.91 6.32 -10.33
C ALA A 36 13.55 7.59 -9.75
N LEU A 37 13.25 8.77 -10.32
CA LEU A 37 13.72 10.07 -9.83
C LEU A 37 13.24 10.37 -8.40
N ARG A 38 11.99 10.00 -8.10
CA ARG A 38 11.33 10.22 -6.80
C ARG A 38 10.80 8.89 -6.23
N PRO A 39 11.68 7.98 -5.77
CA PRO A 39 11.25 6.70 -5.24
C PRO A 39 10.45 6.88 -3.94
N TYR A 40 9.54 5.95 -3.66
CA TYR A 40 8.57 6.07 -2.55
C TYR A 40 9.22 6.36 -1.18
N ASN A 41 10.38 5.77 -0.91
CA ASN A 41 11.11 6.00 0.34
C ASN A 41 11.66 7.43 0.51
N LYS A 42 11.89 8.16 -0.59
CA LYS A 42 12.44 9.54 -0.56
C LYS A 42 11.36 10.63 -0.62
N ARG A 43 10.17 10.31 -1.12
CA ARG A 43 9.02 11.24 -1.19
C ARG A 43 8.62 11.80 0.18
N GLN A 44 8.51 13.12 0.35
CA GLN A 44 8.12 13.72 1.64
C GLN A 44 6.65 13.43 2.00
N ASP A 45 5.80 13.35 0.97
CA ASP A 45 4.36 13.10 1.03
C ASP A 45 3.99 11.60 1.09
N ALA A 46 4.98 10.70 1.15
CA ALA A 46 4.69 9.27 1.18
C ALA A 46 4.09 8.84 2.53
N LYS A 47 2.78 8.56 2.49
CA LYS A 47 1.92 8.30 3.65
C LYS A 47 2.27 7.04 4.44
N TYR A 48 2.88 6.03 3.82
CA TYR A 48 2.98 4.66 4.35
C TYR A 48 4.41 4.12 4.43
N LYS A 49 5.41 4.99 4.61
CA LYS A 49 6.81 4.54 4.80
C LYS A 49 6.95 3.72 6.09
N ARG A 50 7.76 2.66 6.04
CA ARG A 50 8.13 1.80 7.19
C ARG A 50 6.92 1.18 7.91
N GLN A 51 5.86 0.90 7.17
CA GLN A 51 4.66 0.28 7.70
C GLN A 51 4.93 -1.15 8.19
N THR A 52 4.42 -1.51 9.38
CA THR A 52 4.64 -2.82 10.01
C THR A 52 3.38 -3.67 10.16
N GLY A 53 2.20 -3.10 9.94
CA GLY A 53 0.91 -3.77 10.05
C GLY A 53 -0.19 -3.02 9.28
N PRO A 54 -1.48 -3.35 9.46
CA PRO A 54 -2.58 -2.73 8.72
C PRO A 54 -2.84 -1.29 9.23
N THR A 55 -2.07 -0.33 8.70
CA THR A 55 -2.25 1.09 9.00
C THR A 55 -3.53 1.57 8.29
N PRO A 56 -4.46 2.24 9.00
CA PRO A 56 -5.66 2.79 8.40
C PRO A 56 -5.35 3.81 7.29
N SER A 57 -6.36 4.07 6.45
CA SER A 57 -6.27 5.09 5.40
C SER A 57 -5.86 6.45 5.97
N ARG A 58 -4.93 7.12 5.27
CA ARG A 58 -4.46 8.50 5.55
C ARG A 58 -4.92 9.49 4.48
N ILE A 59 -6.07 9.22 3.84
CA ILE A 59 -6.60 10.09 2.78
C ILE A 59 -6.86 11.52 3.30
N GLY A 60 -7.35 11.67 4.54
CA GLY A 60 -7.60 12.98 5.14
C GLY A 60 -6.35 13.83 5.45
N GLY A 61 -5.14 13.30 5.23
CA GLY A 61 -3.89 14.04 5.40
C GLY A 61 -3.45 14.83 4.18
N ASP A 62 -4.20 14.78 3.07
CA ASP A 62 -3.94 15.64 1.93
C ASP A 62 -4.42 17.06 2.26
N GLY A 63 -3.49 18.01 2.34
CA GLY A 63 -3.84 19.43 2.38
C GLY A 63 -4.53 19.87 1.07
N PRO A 64 -5.15 21.06 1.04
CA PRO A 64 -5.62 21.64 -0.21
C PRO A 64 -4.52 21.60 -1.27
N LEU A 65 -4.87 21.30 -2.52
CA LEU A 65 -3.94 21.47 -3.64
C LEU A 65 -3.44 22.92 -3.59
N GLU A 66 -2.16 23.12 -3.24
CA GLU A 66 -1.48 24.39 -3.45
C GLU A 66 -1.75 24.80 -4.90
N LYS A 67 -2.53 25.87 -5.11
CA LYS A 67 -2.69 26.47 -6.44
C LYS A 67 -1.30 26.97 -6.82
N GLY A 68 -0.61 26.21 -7.66
CA GLY A 68 0.66 26.63 -8.23
C GLY A 68 0.52 28.02 -8.83
N ASN A 69 1.43 28.90 -8.46
CA ASN A 69 1.64 30.21 -9.06
C ASN A 69 2.23 30.04 -10.48
#